data_AF-A0A2P6JK08-F1
#
_entry.id   AF-A0A2P6JK08-F1
#
_cell.length_a   1.000
_cell.length_b   1.000
_cell.length_c   1.000
_cell.angle_alpha   90.00
_cell.angle_beta   90.00
_cell.angle_gamma   90.00
#
_symmetry.space_group_name_H-M   'P 1'
#
loop_
_entity.id
_entity.type
_entity.pdbx_description
1 polymer ?
#
loop_
_entity_poly.entity_id
_entity_poly.type
_entity_poly.pdbx_seq_one_letter_code
_entity_poly.pdbx_strand_id
1 'polypeptide(L)'
;MNFDALAYPEKIIIAGSEFSGQRDMSKGTILVPYTDEPDVGIGDIITQKTGKREVELKVIDAQFQPGGTLGVGTKHNNLLKLKVENFMTQPHTTNTQSSIFNIGSITGEQVQVGSNNSQIVNISVQSLVEAVAKSGDQEAKSALRNLLENSTVASIVGAGAAALLGLL
;
A
#
# COMPACT_ATOMS: atom_id res chain seq x y z
N MET A 1 28.19 23.14 22.16
CA MET A 1 27.94 22.88 20.72
C MET A 1 29.26 22.50 20.08
N ASN A 2 29.50 21.21 19.86
CA ASN A 2 30.67 20.72 19.12
C ASN A 2 30.22 19.49 18.33
N PHE A 3 29.42 19.74 17.29
CA PHE A 3 29.06 18.75 16.29
C PHE A 3 29.80 19.14 15.02
N ASP A 4 30.55 18.21 14.46
CA ASP A 4 31.14 18.41 13.16
C ASP A 4 30.02 18.43 12.11
N ALA A 5 29.86 19.55 11.42
CA ALA A 5 28.87 19.72 10.37
C ALA A 5 29.08 18.74 9.20
N LEU A 6 30.27 18.13 9.10
CA LEU A 6 30.56 17.07 8.14
C LEU A 6 30.04 15.69 8.59
N ALA A 7 29.96 15.44 9.91
CA ALA A 7 29.51 14.16 10.46
C ALA A 7 27.99 14.12 10.64
N TYR A 8 27.38 15.22 11.09
CA TYR A 8 25.93 15.30 11.36
C TYR A 8 25.34 16.57 10.72
N PRO A 9 25.21 16.60 9.38
CA PRO A 9 24.77 17.79 8.66
C PRO A 9 23.27 18.09 8.83
N GLU A 10 22.48 17.14 9.33
CA GLU A 10 21.03 17.22 9.35
C GLU A 10 20.48 17.52 10.74
N LYS A 11 19.33 18.20 10.78
CA LYS A 11 18.57 18.43 12.00
C LYS A 11 17.37 17.50 12.05
N ILE A 12 17.14 16.87 13.19
CA ILE A 12 16.10 15.87 13.39
C ILE A 12 15.31 16.25 14.62
N ILE A 13 14.02 16.45 14.45
CA ILE A 13 13.10 16.83 15.50
C ILE A 13 12.40 15.57 15.97
N ILE A 14 12.65 15.20 17.23
CA ILE A 14 12.08 14.02 17.89
C ILE A 14 11.32 14.51 19.11
N ALA A 15 10.01 14.22 19.19
CA ALA A 15 9.14 14.67 20.29
C ALA A 15 9.25 16.18 20.62
N GLY A 16 9.48 17.01 19.59
CA GLY A 16 9.65 18.46 19.74
C GLY A 16 11.06 18.93 20.14
N SER A 17 12.01 18.01 20.35
CA SER A 17 13.41 18.31 20.66
C SER A 17 14.28 18.22 19.39
N GLU A 18 15.11 19.24 19.15
CA GLU A 18 16.03 19.28 18.00
C GLU A 18 17.34 18.53 18.31
N PHE A 19 17.67 17.54 17.47
CA PHE A 19 18.91 16.78 17.53
C PHE A 19 19.69 16.93 16.22
N SER A 20 21.02 16.88 16.30
CA SER A 20 21.87 16.72 15.13
C SER A 20 21.92 15.26 14.73
N GLY A 21 21.86 14.95 13.44
CA GLY A 21 21.89 13.58 12.96
C GLY A 21 22.40 13.45 11.54
N GLN A 22 22.55 12.20 11.12
CA GLN A 22 22.95 11.81 9.78
C GLN A 22 22.00 10.74 9.29
N ARG A 23 21.30 11.00 8.18
CA ARG A 23 20.53 9.98 7.47
C ARG A 23 21.37 9.31 6.38
N ASP A 24 21.37 7.98 6.41
CA ASP A 24 21.72 7.15 5.28
C ASP A 24 20.44 6.86 4.47
N MET A 25 20.27 7.59 3.35
CA MET A 25 19.11 7.42 2.47
C MET A 25 19.08 6.04 1.80
N SER A 26 20.24 5.41 1.57
CA SER A 26 20.31 4.08 0.94
C SER A 26 19.85 2.96 1.87
N LYS A 27 20.03 3.12 3.18
CA LYS A 27 19.63 2.14 4.20
C LYS A 27 18.36 2.51 4.96
N GLY A 28 17.78 3.68 4.70
CA GLY A 28 16.64 4.20 5.47
C GLY A 28 16.94 4.28 6.97
N THR A 29 18.19 4.57 7.32
CA THR A 29 18.67 4.59 8.70
C THR A 29 19.14 5.99 9.06
N ILE A 30 18.78 6.43 10.26
CA ILE A 30 19.18 7.71 10.84
C ILE A 30 20.05 7.43 12.06
N LEU A 31 21.16 8.14 12.14
CA LEU A 31 22.09 8.12 13.25
C LEU A 31 22.00 9.45 14.00
N VAL A 32 21.59 9.41 15.26
CA VAL A 32 21.41 10.59 16.12
C VAL A 32 22.28 10.44 17.36
N PRO A 33 23.40 11.17 17.47
CA PRO A 33 24.12 11.28 18.74
C PRO A 33 23.24 11.95 19.79
N TYR A 34 23.15 11.37 20.98
CA TYR A 34 22.34 11.91 22.09
C TYR A 34 23.13 11.95 23.40
N THR A 35 22.76 12.91 24.27
CA THR A 35 23.25 12.97 25.66
C THR A 35 22.18 12.40 26.57
N ASP A 36 20.99 13.00 26.48
CA ASP A 36 19.77 12.54 27.13
C ASP A 36 19.01 11.64 26.17
N GLU A 37 18.52 10.51 26.67
CA GLU A 37 17.76 9.56 25.85
C GLU A 37 16.49 10.24 25.31
N PRO A 38 16.37 10.39 23.97
CA PRO A 38 15.16 10.97 23.39
C PRO A 38 13.99 10.01 23.58
N ASP A 39 12.82 10.58 23.88
CA ASP A 39 11.56 9.83 23.94
C ASP A 39 11.09 9.51 22.50
N VAL A 40 11.48 8.33 22.03
CA VAL A 40 11.16 7.85 20.68
C VAL A 40 10.98 6.34 20.67
N GLY A 41 9.82 5.92 20.19
CA GLY A 41 9.41 4.54 20.01
C GLY A 41 9.16 4.17 18.56
N ILE A 42 8.87 2.89 18.35
CA ILE A 42 8.41 2.36 17.07
C ILE A 42 7.00 2.90 16.81
N GLY A 43 6.78 3.46 15.62
CA GLY A 43 5.52 4.05 15.22
C GLY A 43 5.45 5.57 15.33
N ASP A 44 6.41 6.18 16.02
CA ASP A 44 6.47 7.63 16.17
C ASP A 44 6.85 8.33 14.87
N ILE A 45 6.39 9.57 14.74
CA ILE A 45 6.70 10.44 13.61
C ILE A 45 7.77 11.43 14.04
N ILE A 46 8.87 11.46 13.31
CA ILE A 46 9.97 12.40 13.50
C ILE A 46 10.08 13.30 12.26
N THR A 47 10.57 14.52 12.46
CA THR A 47 10.72 15.48 11.35
C THR A 47 12.19 15.70 11.07
N GLN A 48 12.63 15.31 9.89
CA GLN A 48 13.97 15.62 9.39
C GLN A 48 13.96 16.94 8.63
N LYS A 49 14.86 17.85 9.00
CA LYS A 49 15.08 19.12 8.31
C LYS A 49 16.44 19.12 7.62
N THR A 50 16.42 19.11 6.29
CA THR A 50 17.61 19.22 5.44
C THR A 50 17.51 20.52 4.63
N GLY A 51 18.23 21.55 5.07
CA GLY A 51 18.17 22.89 4.49
C GLY A 51 16.79 23.56 4.68
N LYS A 52 16.10 23.87 3.58
CA LYS A 52 14.75 24.46 3.58
C LYS A 52 13.62 23.41 3.51
N ARG A 53 13.95 22.13 3.37
CA ARG A 53 12.98 21.04 3.23
C ARG A 53 12.81 20.33 4.56
N GLU A 54 11.57 20.01 4.87
CA GLU A 54 11.16 19.23 6.04
C GLU A 54 10.51 17.94 5.52
N VAL A 55 10.92 16.81 6.06
CA VAL A 55 10.43 15.48 5.70
C VAL A 55 9.99 14.77 6.97
N GLU A 56 8.74 14.36 7.01
CA GLU A 56 8.18 13.56 8.10
C GLU A 56 8.46 12.09 7.85
N LEU A 57 9.06 11.44 8.84
CA LEU A 57 9.48 10.05 8.77
C LEU A 57 8.86 9.29 9.92
N LYS A 58 8.35 8.10 9.63
CA LYS A 58 7.84 7.17 10.64
C LYS A 58 8.96 6.23 11.09
N VAL A 59 9.12 6.08 12.39
CA VAL A 59 10.08 5.16 12.99
C VAL A 59 9.55 3.73 12.89
N ILE A 60 10.35 2.86 12.27
CA ILE A 60 10.07 1.41 12.16
C ILE A 60 10.82 0.63 13.25
N ASP A 61 12.02 1.08 13.58
CA ASP A 61 12.87 0.44 14.59
C ASP A 61 13.75 1.49 15.27
N ALA A 62 14.05 1.28 16.54
CA ALA A 62 14.86 2.19 17.35
C ALA A 62 15.87 1.40 18.17
N GLN A 63 17.16 1.69 17.95
CA GLN A 63 18.27 1.02 18.63
C GLN A 63 19.15 2.04 19.33
N PHE A 64 19.13 2.02 20.67
CA PHE A 64 19.99 2.84 21.50
C PHE A 64 21.34 2.14 21.67
N GLN A 65 22.42 2.80 21.25
CA GLN A 65 23.78 2.29 21.34
C GLN A 65 24.61 3.16 22.30
N PRO A 66 24.72 2.77 23.58
CA PRO A 66 25.60 3.44 24.53
C PRO A 66 27.06 3.36 24.06
N GLY A 67 27.77 4.48 23.98
CA GLY A 67 29.15 4.52 23.46
C GLY A 67 29.28 4.39 21.92
N GLY A 68 28.16 4.35 21.17
CA GLY A 68 28.15 4.04 19.74
C GLY A 68 28.74 5.11 18.82
N THR A 69 28.95 6.35 19.27
CA THR A 69 29.54 7.41 18.43
C THR A 69 31.06 7.28 18.29
N LEU A 70 31.71 6.56 19.23
CA LEU A 70 33.16 6.44 19.35
C LEU A 70 33.91 7.80 19.36
N GLY A 71 33.23 8.89 19.70
CA GLY A 71 33.78 10.25 19.68
C GLY A 71 34.02 10.84 18.29
N VAL A 72 33.45 10.24 17.23
CA VAL A 72 33.59 10.72 15.85
C VAL A 72 32.61 11.88 15.60
N GLY A 73 33.13 13.09 15.44
CA GLY A 73 32.32 14.26 15.06
C GLY A 73 31.35 14.78 16.14
N THR A 74 31.41 14.25 17.36
CA THR A 74 30.61 14.71 18.51
C THR A 74 31.27 14.40 19.85
N LYS A 75 30.97 15.19 20.89
CA LYS A 75 31.35 14.91 22.28
C LYS A 75 30.40 13.94 23.00
N HIS A 76 29.29 13.57 22.37
CA HIS A 76 28.31 12.67 22.95
C HIS A 76 28.71 11.24 22.69
N ASN A 77 28.78 10.40 23.73
CA ASN A 77 29.20 9.02 23.60
C ASN A 77 28.09 8.13 22.99
N ASN A 78 26.81 8.46 23.18
CA ASN A 78 25.72 7.58 22.83
C ASN A 78 25.16 7.88 21.44
N LEU A 79 24.81 6.82 20.70
CA LEU A 79 24.27 6.91 19.36
C LEU A 79 22.91 6.21 19.30
N LEU A 80 21.90 6.93 18.82
CA LEU A 80 20.61 6.36 18.52
C LEU A 80 20.56 6.04 17.02
N LYS A 81 20.29 4.78 16.71
CA LYS A 81 20.09 4.31 15.36
C LYS A 81 18.61 4.06 15.13
N LEU A 82 17.97 4.94 14.35
CA LEU A 82 16.57 4.83 13.97
C LEU A 82 16.48 4.26 12.55
N LYS A 83 15.65 3.25 12.36
CA LYS A 83 15.21 2.85 11.02
C LYS A 83 13.90 3.56 10.74
N VAL A 84 13.82 4.27 9.62
CA VAL A 84 12.71 5.16 9.32
C VAL A 84 12.22 5.02 7.89
N GLU A 85 10.94 5.26 7.69
CA GLU A 85 10.28 5.27 6.39
C GLU A 85 9.57 6.60 6.16
N ASN A 86 9.41 6.99 4.89
CA ASN A 86 8.76 8.25 4.55
C ASN A 86 7.26 8.18 4.89
N PHE A 87 6.79 9.05 5.78
CA PHE A 87 5.38 9.09 6.19
C PHE A 87 4.53 9.86 5.17
N MET A 88 5.13 10.84 4.48
CA MET A 88 4.51 11.52 3.36
C MET A 88 4.50 10.59 2.15
N THR A 89 3.35 9.95 1.93
CA THR A 89 3.00 9.26 0.70
C THR A 89 3.00 10.24 -0.48
N GLN A 90 4.16 10.48 -1.08
CA GLN A 90 4.21 10.87 -2.49
C GLN A 90 4.58 9.61 -3.30
N PRO A 91 3.66 9.09 -4.12
CA PRO A 91 3.81 7.82 -4.84
C PRO A 91 4.75 7.90 -6.04
N HIS A 92 5.80 8.75 -6.01
CA HIS A 92 6.78 8.79 -7.10
C HIS A 92 7.77 7.62 -7.07
N THR A 93 7.76 6.80 -6.03
CA THR A 93 8.45 5.50 -6.03
C THR A 93 7.47 4.41 -5.62
N THR A 94 6.79 3.83 -6.60
CA THR A 94 6.17 2.53 -6.42
C THR A 94 7.31 1.53 -6.17
N ASN A 95 7.54 1.14 -4.92
CA ASN A 95 8.26 -0.10 -4.66
C ASN A 95 7.35 -1.26 -5.05
N THR A 96 7.15 -1.41 -6.35
CA THR A 96 6.53 -2.57 -6.96
C THR A 96 7.57 -3.67 -6.85
N GLN A 97 7.52 -4.45 -5.78
CA GLN A 97 8.08 -5.80 -5.82
C GLN A 97 7.34 -6.53 -6.95
N SER A 98 7.93 -6.51 -8.14
CA SER A 98 7.41 -7.20 -9.31
C SER A 98 7.44 -8.70 -9.04
N SER A 99 6.31 -9.22 -8.60
CA SER A 99 6.12 -10.66 -8.48
C SER A 99 6.04 -11.20 -9.92
N ILE A 100 7.08 -11.91 -10.35
CA ILE A 100 7.08 -12.60 -11.64
C ILE A 100 6.18 -13.82 -11.50
N PHE A 101 4.98 -13.75 -12.05
CA PHE A 101 4.08 -14.90 -12.17
C PHE A 101 4.28 -15.57 -13.53
N ASN A 102 4.80 -16.80 -13.53
CA ASN A 102 4.89 -17.61 -14.74
C ASN A 102 3.52 -18.26 -15.02
N ILE A 103 2.81 -17.78 -16.05
CA ILE A 103 1.48 -18.30 -16.43
C ILE A 103 1.64 -19.17 -17.69
N GLY A 104 1.36 -20.47 -17.58
CA GLY A 104 1.72 -21.51 -18.56
C GLY A 104 0.87 -21.62 -19.83
N SER A 105 -0.19 -20.84 -20.00
CA SER A 105 -0.85 -20.51 -21.27
C SER A 105 -2.08 -19.66 -20.95
N ILE A 106 -2.35 -18.67 -21.79
CA ILE A 106 -3.40 -17.68 -21.54
C ILE A 106 -4.31 -17.63 -22.76
N THR A 107 -5.56 -18.03 -22.60
CA THR A 107 -6.62 -17.80 -23.60
C THR A 107 -7.12 -16.35 -23.42
N GLY A 108 -6.82 -15.50 -24.40
CA GLY A 108 -6.79 -14.03 -24.29
C GLY A 108 -8.11 -13.27 -24.13
N GLU A 109 -9.18 -13.89 -23.62
CA GLU A 109 -10.49 -13.23 -23.53
C GLU A 109 -10.76 -12.56 -22.17
N GLN A 110 -10.05 -12.94 -21.10
CA GLN A 110 -10.41 -12.55 -19.72
C GLN A 110 -9.22 -12.17 -18.82
N VAL A 111 -8.14 -11.64 -19.39
CA VAL A 111 -6.92 -11.37 -18.63
C VAL A 111 -6.89 -9.92 -18.15
N GLN A 112 -6.85 -9.73 -16.83
CA GLN A 112 -6.63 -8.41 -16.23
C GLN A 112 -5.47 -8.51 -15.25
N VAL A 113 -4.42 -7.72 -15.48
CA VAL A 113 -3.21 -7.66 -14.64
C VAL A 113 -3.07 -6.27 -14.05
N GLY A 114 -2.98 -6.15 -12.71
CA GLY A 114 -2.93 -4.87 -12.01
C GLY A 114 -3.85 -4.80 -10.78
N SER A 115 -3.97 -3.61 -10.19
CA SER A 115 -4.88 -3.31 -9.08
C SER A 115 -6.09 -2.52 -9.58
N ASN A 116 -7.31 -2.78 -9.06
CA ASN A 116 -8.59 -2.22 -9.53
C ASN A 116 -9.03 -2.68 -10.92
N ASN A 117 -8.91 -3.97 -11.19
CA ASN A 117 -9.39 -4.60 -12.40
C ASN A 117 -10.91 -4.81 -12.33
N SER A 118 -11.67 -4.21 -13.26
CA SER A 118 -13.10 -4.46 -13.46
C SER A 118 -13.29 -5.14 -14.81
N GLN A 119 -13.83 -6.36 -14.80
CA GLN A 119 -14.08 -7.11 -16.02
C GLN A 119 -15.51 -6.85 -16.50
N ILE A 120 -15.61 -6.07 -17.58
CA ILE A 120 -16.87 -5.85 -18.28
C ILE A 120 -17.02 -6.97 -19.31
N VAL A 121 -17.83 -7.98 -18.98
CA VAL A 121 -18.20 -9.04 -19.91
C VAL A 121 -19.56 -8.70 -20.53
N ASN A 122 -19.57 -8.47 -21.84
CA ASN A 122 -20.81 -8.25 -22.58
C ASN A 122 -21.39 -9.61 -23.02
N ILE A 123 -22.29 -10.17 -22.20
CA ILE A 123 -23.05 -11.36 -22.56
C ILE A 123 -24.46 -11.02 -22.97
N SER A 124 -25.02 -11.80 -23.90
CA SER A 124 -26.45 -11.72 -24.20
C SER A 124 -27.26 -12.33 -23.04
N VAL A 125 -28.46 -11.80 -22.80
CA VAL A 125 -29.38 -12.35 -21.79
C VAL A 125 -29.72 -13.81 -22.08
N GLN A 126 -29.84 -14.19 -23.36
CA GLN A 126 -30.06 -15.58 -23.77
C GLN A 126 -28.91 -16.50 -23.36
N SER A 127 -27.66 -16.10 -23.61
CA SER A 127 -26.49 -16.89 -23.24
C SER A 127 -26.37 -17.09 -21.73
N LEU A 128 -26.75 -16.08 -20.94
CA LEU A 128 -26.80 -16.18 -19.48
C LEU A 128 -27.86 -17.22 -19.04
N VAL A 129 -29.07 -17.13 -19.60
CA VAL A 129 -30.19 -18.04 -19.29
C VAL A 129 -29.81 -19.48 -19.65
N GLU A 130 -29.21 -19.71 -20.83
CA GLU A 130 -28.77 -21.03 -21.26
C GLU A 130 -27.66 -21.61 -20.35
N ALA A 131 -26.71 -20.79 -19.91
CA ALA A 131 -25.67 -21.22 -18.99
C ALA A 131 -26.24 -21.62 -17.63
N VAL A 132 -27.18 -20.84 -17.09
CA VAL A 132 -27.87 -21.13 -15.83
C VAL A 132 -28.75 -22.39 -15.96
N ALA A 133 -29.46 -22.54 -17.08
CA ALA A 133 -30.27 -23.73 -17.37
C ALA A 133 -29.43 -25.02 -17.37
N LYS A 134 -28.22 -24.95 -17.94
CA LYS A 134 -27.26 -26.08 -18.02
C LYS A 134 -26.48 -26.34 -16.73
N SER A 135 -26.36 -25.35 -15.84
CA SER A 135 -25.59 -25.45 -14.59
C SER A 135 -26.19 -26.45 -13.58
N GLY A 136 -27.49 -26.74 -13.67
CA GLY A 136 -28.18 -27.65 -12.75
C GLY A 136 -28.45 -27.06 -11.36
N ASP A 137 -28.02 -25.82 -11.11
CA ASP A 137 -28.30 -25.08 -9.88
C ASP A 137 -29.76 -24.59 -9.84
N GLN A 138 -30.54 -25.17 -8.92
CA GLN A 138 -31.95 -24.84 -8.77
C GLN A 138 -32.18 -23.43 -8.21
N GLU A 139 -31.29 -22.94 -7.35
CA GLU A 139 -31.40 -21.61 -6.75
C GLU A 139 -31.16 -20.54 -7.81
N ALA A 140 -30.12 -20.71 -8.63
CA ALA A 140 -29.82 -19.81 -9.75
C ALA A 140 -30.97 -19.77 -10.76
N LYS A 141 -31.57 -20.91 -11.09
CA LYS A 141 -32.74 -20.98 -11.98
C LYS A 141 -33.96 -20.26 -11.39
N SER A 142 -34.26 -20.49 -10.12
CA SER A 142 -35.38 -19.83 -9.44
C SER A 142 -35.18 -18.32 -9.35
N ALA A 143 -33.98 -17.85 -9.05
CA ALA A 143 -33.65 -16.43 -9.05
C ALA A 143 -33.83 -15.80 -10.44
N LEU A 144 -33.35 -16.47 -11.50
CA LEU A 144 -33.48 -15.99 -12.86
C LEU A 144 -34.94 -15.98 -13.34
N ARG A 145 -35.74 -16.99 -12.96
CA ARG A 145 -37.19 -17.02 -13.22
C ARG A 145 -37.90 -15.83 -12.57
N ASN A 146 -37.66 -15.60 -11.28
CA ASN A 146 -38.25 -14.46 -10.55
C ASN A 146 -37.86 -13.12 -11.19
N LEU A 147 -36.62 -13.00 -11.68
CA LEU A 147 -36.15 -11.81 -12.37
C LEU A 147 -36.88 -11.60 -13.71
N LEU A 148 -37.07 -12.66 -14.51
CA LEU A 148 -37.77 -12.59 -15.80
C LEU A 148 -39.29 -12.40 -15.67
N GLU A 149 -39.89 -12.87 -14.58
CA GLU A 149 -41.31 -12.68 -14.25
C GLU A 149 -41.61 -11.28 -13.69
N ASN A 150 -40.58 -10.53 -13.28
CA ASN A 150 -40.74 -9.16 -12.82
C ASN A 150 -41.26 -8.27 -13.96
N SER A 151 -42.34 -7.52 -13.71
CA SER A 151 -43.01 -6.70 -14.72
C SER A 151 -42.11 -5.64 -15.37
N THR A 152 -41.14 -5.09 -14.63
CA THR A 152 -40.17 -4.14 -15.15
C THR A 152 -39.18 -4.82 -16.10
N VAL A 153 -38.65 -5.98 -15.72
CA VAL A 153 -37.71 -6.73 -16.58
C VAL A 153 -38.44 -7.28 -17.81
N ALA A 154 -39.65 -7.83 -17.63
CA ALA A 154 -40.51 -8.29 -18.70
C ALA A 154 -40.87 -7.17 -19.68
N SER A 155 -41.01 -5.92 -19.21
CA SER A 155 -41.25 -4.77 -20.10
C SER A 155 -40.03 -4.40 -20.97
N ILE A 156 -38.81 -4.66 -20.48
CA ILE A 156 -37.56 -4.39 -21.21
C ILE A 156 -37.25 -5.51 -22.20
N VAL A 157 -37.44 -6.76 -21.79
CA VAL A 157 -37.19 -7.95 -22.62
C VAL A 157 -38.35 -8.21 -23.60
N GLY A 158 -39.55 -7.73 -23.27
CA GLY A 158 -40.75 -7.87 -24.08
C GLY A 158 -41.19 -9.32 -24.26
N ALA A 159 -41.65 -9.66 -25.46
CA ALA A 159 -42.10 -11.01 -25.81
C ALA A 159 -41.00 -12.09 -25.67
N GLY A 160 -39.73 -11.69 -25.58
CA GLY A 160 -38.61 -12.59 -25.36
C GLY A 160 -38.58 -13.21 -23.96
N ALA A 161 -39.23 -12.59 -22.95
CA ALA A 161 -39.21 -13.10 -21.58
C ALA A 161 -39.83 -14.50 -21.47
N ALA A 162 -40.94 -14.76 -22.17
CA ALA A 162 -41.59 -16.06 -22.20
C ALA A 162 -40.71 -17.15 -22.84
N ALA A 163 -39.96 -16.80 -23.91
CA ALA A 163 -39.03 -17.71 -24.55
C ALA A 163 -37.85 -18.08 -23.64
N LEU A 164 -37.32 -17.10 -22.90
CA LEU A 164 -36.23 -17.32 -21.94
C LEU A 164 -36.70 -18.13 -20.72
N LEU A 165 -37.92 -17.89 -20.22
CA LEU A 165 -38.53 -18.68 -19.15
C LEU A 165 -38.71 -20.15 -19.56
N GLY A 166 -39.03 -20.41 -20.83
CA GLY A 166 -39.14 -21.77 -21.36
C GLY A 166 -37.81 -22.54 -21.43
N LEU A 167 -36.66 -21.86 -21.33
CA LEU A 167 -35.34 -22.48 -21.33
C LEU A 167 -34.84 -22.87 -19.93
N LEU A 168 -35.44 -22.33 -18.86
CA LEU A 168 -35.04 -22.55 -17.45
C LEU A 168 -35.70 -23.78 -16.84
#